data_AF-A0A753C4P4-F1
#
_entry.id   AF-A0A753C4P4-F1
#
_cell.length_a   1.000
_cell.length_b   1.000
_cell.length_c   1.000
_cell.angle_alpha   90.00
_cell.angle_beta   90.00
_cell.angle_gamma   90.00
#
_symmetry.space_group_name_H-M   'P 1'
#
loop_
_entity.id
_entity.type
_entity.pdbx_description
1 polymer ?
#
loop_
_entity_poly.entity_id
_entity_poly.type
_entity_poly.pdbx_seq_one_letter_code
_entity_poly.pdbx_strand_id
1 'polypeptide(L)'
;LCALCVDTGTGQPCNPGDTRQIINQLIELAFKEYGENNPRLYRASTEELVDSALQDSGLYEKHDAAWWARSTWFEVRDMLHNAGYIMAAQRAHYQAMPQLPEVSSMLGHTSLRDVFGTVQRDGSNELLLDYIRRALEQGHNDYPMISGYTRFMINPETRVIAVDLNNVAGDKTPAGRLKTGIMYLLAGQIAGGDFTLPQYRDEVLKQLPREYHEIALKRINQLDQEVKTKVYDELHNARGIDFIWENLDTQEREQRKFAIRTVLSTQYLRDYPESVLKSANTLWLLRYKPEDIPVLRDNFNVPEFMLKRFLKMPEGPAPDGSGVPVLGVFRVKSGTLARILKFTVGPLELWALNSSPKDSALRKTLTNKLGSVRARKILAENFPRGSATSLIEHRAGQHNSDNVIEELASELIRKQGYNL
;
A
#
# COMPACT_ATOMS: atom_id res chain seq x y z
N LEU A 1 -14.55 0.00 6.20
CA LEU A 1 -15.98 0.33 6.05
C LEU A 1 -16.29 1.77 6.43
N CYS A 2 -15.88 2.29 7.60
CA CYS A 2 -16.13 3.69 8.00
C CYS A 2 -15.72 4.74 6.95
N ALA A 3 -14.63 4.51 6.20
CA ALA A 3 -14.20 5.39 5.12
C ALA A 3 -15.23 5.52 3.97
N LEU A 4 -16.08 4.52 3.74
CA LEU A 4 -17.17 4.57 2.76
C LEU A 4 -18.30 5.50 3.21
N CYS A 5 -18.40 5.78 4.51
CA CYS A 5 -19.43 6.63 5.11
C CYS A 5 -18.95 8.08 5.31
N VAL A 6 -17.81 8.47 4.72
CA VAL A 6 -17.26 9.82 4.83
C VAL A 6 -18.08 10.80 4.00
N ASP A 7 -18.52 11.88 4.63
CA ASP A 7 -19.09 13.02 3.91
C ASP A 7 -17.96 13.82 3.27
N THR A 8 -17.95 13.89 1.94
CA THR A 8 -16.94 14.63 1.17
C THR A 8 -16.92 16.14 1.46
N GLY A 9 -18.00 16.71 2.01
CA GLY A 9 -18.07 18.11 2.40
C GLY A 9 -17.30 18.41 3.70
N THR A 10 -17.26 17.46 4.62
CA THR A 10 -16.61 17.62 5.94
C THR A 10 -15.29 16.85 6.05
N GLY A 11 -15.05 15.87 5.18
CA GLY A 11 -13.91 14.97 5.26
C GLY A 11 -14.01 13.91 6.37
N GLN A 12 -15.16 13.84 7.05
CA GLN A 12 -15.42 12.97 8.20
C GLN A 12 -16.70 12.17 8.00
N PRO A 13 -16.84 10.97 8.62
CA PRO A 13 -18.12 10.27 8.63
C PRO A 13 -19.21 11.09 9.30
N CYS A 14 -20.45 11.03 8.81
CA CYS A 14 -21.58 11.58 9.56
C CYS A 14 -21.70 10.86 10.92
N ASN A 15 -22.02 11.59 11.99
CA ASN A 15 -22.13 11.06 13.35
C ASN A 15 -20.94 10.12 13.69
N PRO A 16 -19.68 10.60 13.74
CA PRO A 16 -18.50 9.73 13.74
C PRO A 16 -18.50 8.65 14.84
N GLY A 17 -19.02 8.97 16.02
CA GLY A 17 -19.15 8.05 17.15
C GLY A 17 -20.11 6.90 16.86
N ASP A 18 -21.35 7.23 16.46
CA ASP A 18 -22.40 6.25 16.18
C ASP A 18 -22.06 5.42 14.94
N THR A 19 -21.59 6.06 13.87
CA THR A 19 -21.16 5.36 12.65
C THR A 19 -20.08 4.33 12.95
N ARG A 20 -19.08 4.65 13.79
CA ARG A 20 -18.05 3.68 14.19
C ARG A 20 -18.65 2.50 14.97
N GLN A 21 -19.57 2.75 15.90
CA GLN A 21 -20.22 1.69 16.68
C GLN A 21 -21.08 0.79 15.79
N ILE A 22 -21.91 1.38 14.92
CA ILE A 22 -22.76 0.66 13.97
C ILE A 22 -21.91 -0.22 13.07
N ILE A 23 -20.83 0.33 12.47
CA ILE A 23 -19.96 -0.45 11.57
C ILE A 23 -19.27 -1.60 12.32
N ASN A 24 -18.79 -1.40 13.55
CA ASN A 24 -18.17 -2.49 14.33
C ASN A 24 -19.18 -3.62 14.63
N GLN A 25 -20.38 -3.26 15.13
CA GLN A 25 -21.44 -4.24 15.40
C GLN A 25 -21.89 -4.96 14.12
N LEU A 26 -21.93 -4.24 12.99
CA LEU A 26 -22.29 -4.80 11.69
C LEU A 26 -21.27 -5.84 11.21
N ILE A 27 -19.98 -5.56 11.40
CA ILE A 27 -18.90 -6.52 11.08
C ILE A 27 -19.03 -7.76 11.95
N GLU A 28 -19.16 -7.61 13.28
CA GLU A 28 -19.33 -8.73 14.21
C GLU A 28 -20.55 -9.58 13.85
N LEU A 29 -21.68 -8.94 13.56
CA LEU A 29 -22.91 -9.61 13.15
C LEU A 29 -22.71 -10.41 11.86
N ALA A 30 -22.03 -9.84 10.86
CA ALA A 30 -21.78 -10.52 9.60
C ALA A 30 -20.87 -11.74 9.76
N PHE A 31 -19.78 -11.61 10.52
CA PHE A 31 -18.89 -12.74 10.77
C PHE A 31 -19.57 -13.84 11.60
N LYS A 32 -20.42 -13.46 12.57
CA LYS A 32 -21.20 -14.43 13.34
C LYS A 32 -22.22 -15.16 12.48
N GLU A 33 -22.97 -14.43 11.65
CA GLU A 33 -24.00 -15.02 10.80
C GLU A 33 -23.39 -16.04 9.83
N TYR A 34 -22.38 -15.66 9.06
CA TYR A 34 -21.77 -16.54 8.06
C TYR A 34 -20.77 -17.53 8.66
N GLY A 35 -20.34 -17.32 9.91
CA GLY A 35 -19.47 -18.23 10.65
C GLY A 35 -20.23 -19.36 11.37
N GLU A 36 -21.39 -19.04 11.96
CA GLU A 36 -22.09 -19.94 12.89
C GLU A 36 -23.50 -20.30 12.41
N ASN A 37 -24.31 -19.32 12.01
CA ASN A 37 -25.74 -19.52 11.79
C ASN A 37 -26.07 -20.01 10.37
N ASN A 38 -25.37 -19.46 9.37
CA ASN A 38 -25.62 -19.69 7.96
C ASN A 38 -24.29 -19.84 7.20
N PRO A 39 -23.47 -20.86 7.52
CA PRO A 39 -22.21 -21.09 6.85
C PRO A 39 -22.43 -21.43 5.38
N ARG A 40 -21.62 -20.83 4.50
CA ARG A 40 -21.77 -21.01 3.05
C ARG A 40 -21.46 -22.44 2.65
N LEU A 41 -22.36 -23.00 1.84
CA LEU A 41 -22.18 -24.30 1.23
C LEU A 41 -21.11 -24.25 0.14
N TYR A 42 -20.26 -25.26 0.14
CA TYR A 42 -19.32 -25.52 -0.94
C TYR A 42 -20.07 -25.85 -2.24
N ARG A 43 -19.56 -25.31 -3.34
CA ARG A 43 -20.07 -25.53 -4.69
C ARG A 43 -18.88 -25.75 -5.60
N ALA A 44 -18.80 -26.93 -6.21
CA ALA A 44 -17.78 -27.25 -7.20
C ALA A 44 -17.82 -26.24 -8.36
N SER A 45 -16.68 -26.04 -9.01
CA SER A 45 -16.42 -25.04 -10.06
C SER A 45 -16.45 -23.58 -9.59
N THR A 46 -16.56 -23.32 -8.29
CA THR A 46 -16.46 -21.95 -7.76
C THR A 46 -15.00 -21.52 -7.59
N GLU A 47 -14.12 -22.42 -7.17
CA GLU A 47 -12.72 -22.13 -6.89
C GLU A 47 -11.83 -23.28 -7.36
N GLU A 48 -11.29 -23.15 -8.59
CA GLU A 48 -10.54 -24.21 -9.28
C GLU A 48 -9.37 -24.78 -8.47
N LEU A 49 -8.67 -23.94 -7.69
CA LEU A 49 -7.55 -24.39 -6.84
C LEU A 49 -8.02 -25.34 -5.73
N VAL A 50 -9.20 -25.07 -5.16
CA VAL A 50 -9.81 -25.92 -4.12
C VAL A 50 -10.25 -27.24 -4.75
N ASP A 51 -10.94 -27.18 -5.88
CA ASP A 51 -11.46 -28.36 -6.56
C ASP A 51 -10.32 -29.29 -6.98
N SER A 52 -9.25 -28.74 -7.56
CA SER A 52 -8.06 -29.50 -7.97
C SER A 52 -7.38 -30.15 -6.75
N ALA A 53 -7.22 -29.40 -5.67
CA ALA A 53 -6.61 -29.94 -4.44
C ALA A 53 -7.45 -31.07 -3.81
N LEU A 54 -8.78 -30.99 -3.88
CA LEU A 54 -9.67 -32.04 -3.39
C LEU A 54 -9.56 -33.34 -4.20
N GLN A 55 -9.40 -33.23 -5.52
CA GLN A 55 -9.19 -34.38 -6.41
C GLN A 55 -7.79 -34.97 -6.23
N ASP A 56 -6.74 -34.14 -6.29
CA ASP A 56 -5.35 -34.59 -6.22
C ASP A 56 -5.00 -35.24 -4.88
N SER A 57 -5.65 -34.80 -3.79
CA SER A 57 -5.46 -35.35 -2.45
C SER A 57 -6.22 -36.65 -2.19
N GLY A 58 -7.12 -37.04 -3.10
CA GLY A 58 -8.06 -38.14 -2.89
C GLY A 58 -9.07 -37.86 -1.76
N LEU A 59 -9.26 -36.59 -1.37
CA LEU A 59 -10.23 -36.20 -0.34
C LEU A 59 -11.66 -36.21 -0.90
N TYR A 60 -11.82 -35.94 -2.20
CA TYR A 60 -13.12 -35.90 -2.85
C TYR A 60 -13.87 -37.23 -2.73
N GLU A 61 -13.16 -38.35 -2.93
CA GLU A 61 -13.70 -39.70 -2.93
C GLU A 61 -14.00 -40.25 -1.52
N LYS A 62 -13.54 -39.56 -0.46
CA LYS A 62 -13.81 -39.98 0.93
C LYS A 62 -15.25 -39.74 1.36
N HIS A 63 -16.00 -38.94 0.60
CA HIS A 63 -17.35 -38.53 0.93
C HIS A 63 -18.30 -38.77 -0.26
N ASP A 64 -19.55 -39.11 0.04
CA ASP A 64 -20.57 -39.33 -0.98
C ASP A 64 -21.20 -38.01 -1.47
N ALA A 65 -22.00 -38.11 -2.54
CA ALA A 65 -22.66 -36.94 -3.12
C ALA A 65 -23.62 -36.24 -2.14
N ALA A 66 -24.22 -36.97 -1.19
CA ALA A 66 -25.12 -36.41 -0.19
C ALA A 66 -24.36 -35.53 0.81
N TRP A 67 -23.16 -35.94 1.21
CA TRP A 67 -22.28 -35.13 2.05
C TRP A 67 -21.82 -33.87 1.31
N TRP A 68 -21.36 -33.98 0.07
CA TRP A 68 -20.92 -32.83 -0.74
C TRP A 68 -22.04 -31.81 -1.02
N ALA A 69 -23.30 -32.25 -1.10
CA ALA A 69 -24.44 -31.35 -1.28
C ALA A 69 -24.66 -30.40 -0.10
N ARG A 70 -24.26 -30.82 1.13
CA ARG A 70 -24.43 -30.10 2.40
C ARG A 70 -23.13 -29.57 3.01
N SER A 71 -21.98 -29.93 2.45
CA SER A 71 -20.67 -29.52 2.96
C SER A 71 -20.50 -28.00 2.86
N THR A 72 -19.89 -27.40 3.86
CA THR A 72 -19.57 -25.97 3.95
C THR A 72 -18.15 -25.68 3.47
N TRP A 73 -17.88 -24.43 3.09
CA TRP A 73 -16.52 -23.99 2.79
C TRP A 73 -15.57 -24.11 3.99
N PHE A 74 -16.08 -24.05 5.23
CA PHE A 74 -15.28 -24.27 6.43
C PHE A 74 -14.85 -25.73 6.56
N GLU A 75 -15.75 -26.69 6.35
CA GLU A 75 -15.39 -28.11 6.36
C GLU A 75 -14.36 -28.44 5.26
N VAL A 76 -14.53 -27.87 4.06
CA VAL A 76 -13.56 -28.01 2.97
C VAL A 76 -12.21 -27.40 3.31
N ARG A 77 -12.19 -26.20 3.91
CA ARG A 77 -10.96 -25.57 4.44
C ARG A 77 -10.27 -26.49 5.43
N ASP A 78 -10.98 -27.00 6.43
CA ASP A 78 -10.44 -27.82 7.51
C ASP A 78 -9.83 -29.11 6.94
N MET A 79 -10.53 -29.78 6.01
CA MET A 79 -10.02 -30.98 5.34
C MET A 79 -8.72 -30.72 4.58
N LEU A 80 -8.68 -29.65 3.78
CA LEU A 80 -7.49 -29.30 2.98
C LEU A 80 -6.32 -28.87 3.87
N HIS A 81 -6.59 -28.11 4.94
CA HIS A 81 -5.57 -27.71 5.91
C HIS A 81 -4.94 -28.94 6.57
N ASN A 82 -5.76 -29.87 7.05
CA ASN A 82 -5.30 -31.11 7.69
C ASN A 82 -4.53 -32.02 6.73
N ALA A 83 -4.81 -31.96 5.42
CA ALA A 83 -4.07 -32.67 4.38
C ALA A 83 -2.81 -31.92 3.90
N GLY A 84 -2.51 -30.74 4.43
CA GLY A 84 -1.32 -29.94 4.07
C GLY A 84 -1.48 -29.08 2.81
N TYR A 85 -2.68 -29.01 2.21
CA TYR A 85 -2.97 -28.18 1.04
C TYR A 85 -3.30 -26.74 1.45
N ILE A 86 -2.32 -26.07 2.08
CA ILE A 86 -2.51 -24.79 2.78
C ILE A 86 -3.03 -23.67 1.87
N MET A 87 -2.49 -23.57 0.65
CA MET A 87 -2.96 -22.55 -0.31
C MET A 87 -4.43 -22.76 -0.67
N ALA A 88 -4.84 -24.00 -0.93
CA ALA A 88 -6.22 -24.33 -1.26
C ALA A 88 -7.15 -24.14 -0.05
N ALA A 89 -6.72 -24.54 1.16
CA ALA A 89 -7.46 -24.29 2.39
C ALA A 89 -7.72 -22.79 2.61
N GLN A 90 -6.72 -21.94 2.35
CA GLN A 90 -6.86 -20.50 2.46
C GLN A 90 -7.84 -19.92 1.42
N ARG A 91 -7.83 -20.44 0.18
CA ARG A 91 -8.84 -20.06 -0.83
C ARG A 91 -10.25 -20.47 -0.43
N ALA A 92 -10.42 -21.68 0.11
CA ALA A 92 -11.69 -22.13 0.66
C ALA A 92 -12.17 -21.21 1.79
N HIS A 93 -11.27 -20.78 2.67
CA HIS A 93 -11.60 -19.83 3.73
C HIS A 93 -12.13 -18.50 3.18
N TYR A 94 -11.55 -17.96 2.11
CA TYR A 94 -12.04 -16.72 1.48
C TYR A 94 -13.45 -16.84 0.91
N GLN A 95 -13.80 -18.01 0.38
CA GLN A 95 -15.15 -18.29 -0.10
C GLN A 95 -16.17 -18.40 1.05
N ALA A 96 -15.72 -18.68 2.27
CA ALA A 96 -16.58 -18.73 3.45
C ALA A 96 -16.90 -17.34 4.03
N MET A 97 -16.11 -16.31 3.71
CA MET A 97 -16.23 -14.97 4.32
C MET A 97 -17.44 -14.18 3.82
N PRO A 98 -17.98 -13.25 4.64
CA PRO A 98 -19.03 -12.32 4.20
C PRO A 98 -18.53 -11.36 3.12
N GLN A 99 -19.43 -10.96 2.22
CA GLN A 99 -19.20 -9.94 1.19
C GLN A 99 -19.82 -8.59 1.58
N LEU A 100 -19.31 -7.50 1.00
CA LEU A 100 -19.79 -6.15 1.30
C LEU A 100 -21.31 -5.95 1.08
N PRO A 101 -21.94 -6.46 0.00
CA PRO A 101 -23.38 -6.31 -0.20
C PRO A 101 -24.21 -6.95 0.93
N GLU A 102 -23.76 -8.09 1.43
CA GLU A 102 -24.45 -8.84 2.47
C GLU A 102 -24.29 -8.15 3.82
N VAL A 103 -23.10 -7.60 4.10
CA VAL A 103 -22.85 -6.75 5.26
C VAL A 103 -23.81 -5.56 5.26
N SER A 104 -24.03 -4.91 4.10
CA SER A 104 -25.00 -3.80 3.99
C SER A 104 -26.44 -4.24 4.30
N SER A 105 -26.87 -5.41 3.84
CA SER A 105 -28.22 -5.91 4.09
C SER A 105 -28.53 -6.08 5.59
N MET A 106 -27.52 -6.37 6.41
CA MET A 106 -27.63 -6.62 7.85
C MET A 106 -27.93 -5.37 8.69
N LEU A 107 -27.85 -4.16 8.13
CA LEU A 107 -28.28 -2.93 8.81
C LEU A 107 -29.77 -2.94 9.21
N GLY A 108 -30.55 -3.86 8.67
CA GLY A 108 -31.95 -4.08 9.05
C GLY A 108 -32.15 -4.94 10.29
N HIS A 109 -31.08 -5.54 10.83
CA HIS A 109 -31.16 -6.47 11.96
C HIS A 109 -31.69 -5.79 13.23
N THR A 110 -32.47 -6.52 14.02
CA THR A 110 -33.15 -6.00 15.22
C THR A 110 -32.17 -5.39 16.22
N SER A 111 -31.04 -6.06 16.47
CA SER A 111 -30.00 -5.57 17.40
C SER A 111 -29.47 -4.17 17.06
N LEU A 112 -29.41 -3.82 15.76
CA LEU A 112 -28.99 -2.49 15.31
C LEU A 112 -30.15 -1.50 15.34
N ARG A 113 -31.35 -1.93 14.92
CA ARG A 113 -32.54 -1.07 14.88
C ARG A 113 -33.02 -0.66 16.27
N ASP A 114 -32.92 -1.55 17.25
CA ASP A 114 -33.37 -1.26 18.62
C ASP A 114 -32.51 -0.17 19.28
N VAL A 115 -31.22 -0.09 18.91
CA VAL A 115 -30.26 0.86 19.48
C VAL A 115 -30.17 2.15 18.65
N PHE A 116 -30.09 2.03 17.32
CA PHE A 116 -29.77 3.13 16.42
C PHE A 116 -30.91 3.50 15.45
N GLY A 117 -32.06 2.83 15.53
CA GLY A 117 -33.14 2.96 14.55
C GLY A 117 -33.79 4.34 14.46
N THR A 118 -33.64 5.17 15.50
CA THR A 118 -34.13 6.55 15.53
C THR A 118 -33.02 7.60 15.41
N VAL A 119 -31.75 7.18 15.35
CA VAL A 119 -30.62 8.10 15.26
C VAL A 119 -30.64 8.75 13.87
N GLN A 120 -30.57 10.08 13.86
CA GLN A 120 -30.59 10.87 12.64
C GLN A 120 -29.19 11.39 12.30
N ARG A 121 -28.96 11.58 11.00
CA ARG A 121 -27.74 12.18 10.48
C ARG A 121 -27.61 13.63 10.95
N ASP A 122 -26.38 14.05 11.26
CA ASP A 122 -26.08 15.43 11.69
C ASP A 122 -26.72 16.48 10.76
N GLY A 123 -27.56 17.35 11.33
CA GLY A 123 -28.23 18.43 10.60
C GLY A 123 -29.26 17.97 9.56
N SER A 124 -29.79 16.74 9.66
CA SER A 124 -30.76 16.18 8.72
C SER A 124 -31.82 15.32 9.43
N ASN A 125 -32.94 15.08 8.75
CA ASN A 125 -33.98 14.13 9.20
C ASN A 125 -33.77 12.72 8.63
N GLU A 126 -32.75 12.50 7.80
CA GLU A 126 -32.37 11.18 7.28
C GLU A 126 -31.89 10.30 8.45
N LEU A 127 -32.40 9.06 8.53
CA LEU A 127 -31.93 8.09 9.53
C LEU A 127 -30.49 7.69 9.21
N LEU A 128 -29.66 7.60 10.25
CA LEU A 128 -28.25 7.27 10.11
C LEU A 128 -28.04 5.88 9.50
N LEU A 129 -28.87 4.89 9.86
CA LEU A 129 -28.81 3.54 9.29
C LEU A 129 -29.10 3.53 7.78
N ASP A 130 -30.03 4.38 7.32
CA ASP A 130 -30.37 4.48 5.88
C ASP A 130 -29.24 5.16 5.11
N TYR A 131 -28.63 6.20 5.70
CA TYR A 131 -27.43 6.82 5.15
C TYR A 131 -26.28 5.82 5.02
N ILE A 132 -25.98 5.06 6.08
CA ILE A 132 -24.89 4.06 6.07
C ILE A 132 -25.18 2.98 5.02
N ARG A 133 -26.42 2.50 4.92
CA ARG A 133 -26.82 1.51 3.90
C ARG A 133 -26.51 2.01 2.50
N ARG A 134 -26.98 3.22 2.16
CA ARG A 134 -26.74 3.86 0.87
C ARG A 134 -25.24 4.05 0.60
N ALA A 135 -24.47 4.45 1.62
CA ALA A 135 -23.03 4.63 1.51
C ALA A 135 -22.28 3.31 1.23
N LEU A 136 -22.67 2.21 1.88
CA LEU A 136 -22.09 0.89 1.63
C LEU A 136 -22.49 0.32 0.27
N GLU A 137 -23.75 0.52 -0.15
CA GLU A 137 -24.23 0.13 -1.49
C GLU A 137 -23.55 0.92 -2.60
N GLN A 138 -23.35 2.23 -2.40
CA GLN A 138 -22.57 3.05 -3.32
C GLN A 138 -21.10 2.57 -3.36
N GLY A 139 -20.52 2.28 -2.19
CA GLY A 139 -19.17 1.73 -2.09
C GLY A 139 -19.01 0.39 -2.81
N HIS A 140 -20.05 -0.45 -2.82
CA HIS A 140 -20.05 -1.68 -3.59
C HIS A 140 -19.85 -1.43 -5.10
N ASN A 141 -20.58 -0.46 -5.65
CA ASN A 141 -20.52 -0.10 -7.07
C ASN A 141 -19.22 0.63 -7.43
N ASP A 142 -18.78 1.56 -6.57
CA ASP A 142 -17.61 2.40 -6.83
C ASP A 142 -16.28 1.66 -6.62
N TYR A 143 -16.28 0.63 -5.77
CA TYR A 143 -15.11 -0.15 -5.42
C TYR A 143 -15.32 -1.67 -5.62
N PRO A 144 -15.44 -2.16 -6.87
CA PRO A 144 -15.64 -3.59 -7.13
C PRO A 144 -14.53 -4.49 -6.54
N MET A 145 -13.30 -3.97 -6.45
CA MET A 145 -12.14 -4.71 -5.96
C MET A 145 -12.20 -5.10 -4.47
N ILE A 146 -13.04 -4.46 -3.66
CA ILE A 146 -13.24 -4.78 -2.23
C ILE A 146 -14.62 -5.38 -1.95
N SER A 147 -15.39 -5.65 -2.99
CA SER A 147 -16.81 -5.99 -2.88
C SER A 147 -17.10 -7.48 -2.84
N GLY A 148 -16.35 -8.26 -3.63
CA GLY A 148 -16.52 -9.70 -3.72
C GLY A 148 -15.60 -10.48 -2.78
N TYR A 149 -15.56 -11.80 -2.97
CA TYR A 149 -14.63 -12.67 -2.27
C TYR A 149 -13.17 -12.26 -2.53
N THR A 150 -12.31 -12.49 -1.55
CA THR A 150 -10.88 -12.23 -1.70
C THR A 150 -10.29 -13.13 -2.78
N ARG A 151 -9.85 -12.51 -3.89
CA ARG A 151 -9.23 -13.21 -5.02
C ARG A 151 -7.72 -13.03 -5.11
N PHE A 152 -7.18 -12.00 -4.47
CA PHE A 152 -5.77 -11.67 -4.50
C PHE A 152 -5.13 -11.94 -3.14
N MET A 153 -3.97 -12.58 -3.15
CA MET A 153 -3.21 -12.88 -1.95
C MET A 153 -1.71 -12.78 -2.25
N ILE A 154 -0.98 -12.17 -1.34
CA ILE A 154 0.47 -12.08 -1.41
C ILE A 154 1.04 -13.30 -0.69
N ASN A 155 2.01 -13.97 -1.31
CA ASN A 155 2.75 -15.03 -0.65
C ASN A 155 3.44 -14.46 0.61
N PRO A 156 3.24 -15.04 1.82
CA PRO A 156 3.88 -14.58 3.05
C PRO A 156 5.42 -14.48 2.99
N GLU A 157 6.07 -15.22 2.09
CA GLU A 157 7.53 -15.19 1.87
C GLU A 157 7.99 -13.99 1.02
N THR A 158 7.06 -13.21 0.47
CA THR A 158 7.35 -12.03 -0.35
C THR A 158 8.09 -10.98 0.48
N ARG A 159 9.33 -10.66 0.09
CA ARG A 159 10.19 -9.69 0.78
C ARG A 159 9.93 -8.23 0.39
N VAL A 160 9.48 -8.01 -0.83
CA VAL A 160 9.24 -6.69 -1.41
C VAL A 160 7.90 -6.68 -2.10
N ILE A 161 7.03 -5.76 -1.67
CA ILE A 161 5.69 -5.57 -2.23
C ILE A 161 5.63 -4.14 -2.76
N ALA A 162 5.29 -3.99 -4.04
CA ALA A 162 5.03 -2.71 -4.66
C ALA A 162 3.59 -2.71 -5.19
N VAL A 163 2.80 -1.70 -4.79
CA VAL A 163 1.41 -1.52 -5.23
C VAL A 163 1.32 -0.22 -5.99
N ASP A 164 1.03 -0.28 -7.28
CA ASP A 164 0.80 0.90 -8.11
C ASP A 164 -0.65 1.37 -7.98
N LEU A 165 -0.83 2.61 -7.54
CA LEU A 165 -2.15 3.22 -7.32
C LEU A 165 -2.58 4.16 -8.45
N ASN A 166 -1.75 4.39 -9.48
CA ASN A 166 -2.02 5.39 -10.50
C ASN A 166 -3.34 5.18 -11.24
N ASN A 167 -3.71 3.92 -11.50
CA ASN A 167 -4.93 3.59 -12.24
C ASN A 167 -6.21 3.62 -11.38
N VAL A 168 -6.07 3.72 -10.05
CA VAL A 168 -7.20 3.68 -9.10
C VAL A 168 -7.34 4.95 -8.27
N ALA A 169 -6.35 5.85 -8.32
CA ALA A 169 -6.47 7.19 -7.76
C ALA A 169 -7.61 7.97 -8.42
N GLY A 170 -8.36 8.72 -7.61
CA GLY A 170 -9.38 9.63 -8.10
C GLY A 170 -8.79 10.96 -8.56
N ASP A 171 -9.67 11.83 -9.07
CA ASP A 171 -9.30 13.20 -9.45
C ASP A 171 -9.10 14.12 -8.23
N LYS A 172 -8.89 15.41 -8.48
CA LYS A 172 -8.62 16.41 -7.42
C LYS A 172 -9.88 16.88 -6.67
N THR A 173 -11.07 16.38 -7.01
CA THR A 173 -12.32 16.71 -6.31
C THR A 173 -12.33 16.07 -4.91
N PRO A 174 -13.17 16.54 -3.97
CA PRO A 174 -13.31 15.90 -2.66
C PRO A 174 -13.64 14.40 -2.75
N ALA A 175 -14.49 14.00 -3.68
CA ALA A 175 -14.82 12.59 -3.92
C ALA A 175 -13.64 11.81 -4.51
N GLY A 176 -12.92 12.37 -5.49
CA GLY A 176 -11.72 11.76 -6.07
C GLY A 176 -10.60 11.58 -5.05
N ARG A 177 -10.41 12.56 -4.17
CA ARG A 177 -9.52 12.47 -3.01
C ARG A 177 -9.95 11.33 -2.08
N LEU A 178 -11.20 11.29 -1.64
CA LEU A 178 -11.72 10.20 -0.80
C LEU A 178 -11.43 8.82 -1.41
N LYS A 179 -11.69 8.66 -2.72
CA LYS A 179 -11.34 7.44 -3.47
C LYS A 179 -9.85 7.11 -3.37
N THR A 180 -8.96 8.06 -3.66
CA THR A 180 -7.51 7.89 -3.50
C THR A 180 -7.15 7.44 -2.07
N GLY A 181 -7.80 8.01 -1.06
CA GLY A 181 -7.60 7.64 0.33
C GLY A 181 -7.96 6.22 0.68
N ILE A 182 -9.13 5.77 0.21
CA ILE A 182 -9.58 4.39 0.38
C ILE A 182 -8.59 3.43 -0.31
N MET A 183 -8.07 3.79 -1.48
CA MET A 183 -7.06 2.97 -2.19
C MET A 183 -5.74 2.88 -1.43
N TYR A 184 -5.28 3.96 -0.81
CA TYR A 184 -4.10 3.92 0.07
C TYR A 184 -4.30 3.01 1.28
N LEU A 185 -5.46 3.07 1.94
CA LEU A 185 -5.77 2.18 3.05
C LEU A 185 -5.83 0.71 2.62
N LEU A 186 -6.47 0.43 1.48
CA LEU A 186 -6.55 -0.91 0.92
C LEU A 186 -5.16 -1.46 0.58
N ALA A 187 -4.32 -0.66 -0.10
CA ALA A 187 -2.96 -1.05 -0.42
C ALA A 187 -2.14 -1.31 0.85
N GLY A 188 -2.28 -0.46 1.87
CA GLY A 188 -1.66 -0.66 3.18
C GLY A 188 -2.09 -1.96 3.87
N GLN A 189 -3.39 -2.31 3.78
CA GLN A 189 -3.93 -3.54 4.34
C GLN A 189 -3.41 -4.78 3.59
N ILE A 190 -3.40 -4.73 2.25
CA ILE A 190 -2.90 -5.83 1.42
C ILE A 190 -1.40 -6.06 1.65
N ALA A 191 -0.60 -4.99 1.71
CA ALA A 191 0.86 -5.08 1.76
C ALA A 191 1.41 -5.36 3.17
N GLY A 192 0.68 -5.01 4.23
CA GLY A 192 1.19 -5.18 5.59
C GLY A 192 0.14 -5.04 6.69
N GLY A 193 -1.11 -5.41 6.41
CA GLY A 193 -2.17 -5.48 7.42
C GLY A 193 -1.91 -6.55 8.49
N ASP A 194 -1.13 -7.58 8.17
CA ASP A 194 -0.77 -8.66 9.09
C ASP A 194 0.49 -8.36 9.92
N PHE A 195 1.20 -7.26 9.67
CA PHE A 195 2.45 -6.95 10.40
C PHE A 195 2.24 -6.79 11.90
N THR A 196 1.00 -6.51 12.33
CA THR A 196 0.62 -6.38 13.73
C THR A 196 0.20 -7.71 14.38
N LEU A 197 0.12 -8.79 13.62
CA LEU A 197 -0.29 -10.11 14.11
C LEU A 197 0.50 -10.60 15.35
N PRO A 198 1.81 -10.32 15.51
CA PRO A 198 2.53 -10.71 16.72
C PRO A 198 1.97 -10.13 18.03
N GLN A 199 1.30 -8.98 17.96
CA GLN A 199 0.68 -8.35 19.13
C GLN A 199 -0.54 -9.11 19.63
N TYR A 200 -1.17 -9.90 18.77
CA TYR A 200 -2.38 -10.65 19.06
C TYR A 200 -2.09 -12.14 19.24
N ARG A 201 -0.84 -12.50 19.56
CA ARG A 201 -0.40 -13.90 19.65
C ARG A 201 -1.28 -14.70 20.60
N ASP A 202 -1.52 -14.18 21.80
CA ASP A 202 -2.25 -14.90 22.85
C ASP A 202 -3.74 -15.01 22.50
N GLU A 203 -4.34 -13.95 21.95
CA GLU A 203 -5.71 -13.96 21.45
C GLU A 203 -5.88 -14.96 20.31
N VAL A 204 -4.94 -15.01 19.36
CA VAL A 204 -4.94 -15.98 18.26
C VAL A 204 -4.88 -17.40 18.82
N LEU A 205 -3.96 -17.70 19.75
CA LEU A 205 -3.86 -19.04 20.33
C LEU A 205 -5.10 -19.43 21.16
N LYS A 206 -5.78 -18.45 21.76
CA LYS A 206 -6.99 -18.67 22.55
C LYS A 206 -8.21 -18.94 21.68
N GLN A 207 -8.35 -18.24 20.56
CA GLN A 207 -9.56 -18.28 19.72
C GLN A 207 -9.44 -19.28 18.57
N LEU A 208 -8.22 -19.54 18.08
CA LEU A 208 -8.00 -20.39 16.93
C LEU A 208 -7.91 -21.87 17.35
N PRO A 209 -8.55 -22.80 16.62
CA PRO A 209 -8.41 -24.23 16.89
C PRO A 209 -6.95 -24.69 16.82
N ARG A 210 -6.62 -25.73 17.60
CA ARG A 210 -5.23 -26.17 17.80
C ARG A 210 -4.56 -26.63 16.51
N GLU A 211 -5.31 -27.20 15.56
CA GLU A 211 -4.78 -27.60 14.25
C GLU A 211 -4.17 -26.45 13.44
N TYR A 212 -4.56 -25.20 13.71
CA TYR A 212 -4.05 -24.02 13.00
C TYR A 212 -2.88 -23.34 13.70
N HIS A 213 -2.58 -23.72 14.95
CA HIS A 213 -1.57 -23.04 15.77
C HIS A 213 -0.20 -23.05 15.12
N GLU A 214 0.21 -24.16 14.49
CA GLU A 214 1.53 -24.27 13.87
C GLU A 214 1.74 -23.20 12.78
N ILE A 215 0.80 -23.07 11.85
CA ILE A 215 0.88 -22.11 10.74
C ILE A 215 0.80 -20.68 11.26
N ALA A 216 -0.13 -20.41 12.18
CA ALA A 216 -0.26 -19.09 12.79
C ALA A 216 1.02 -18.67 13.52
N LEU A 217 1.60 -19.56 14.32
CA LEU A 217 2.83 -19.31 15.07
C LEU A 217 4.04 -19.13 14.14
N LYS A 218 4.13 -19.90 13.05
CA LYS A 218 5.19 -19.71 12.05
C LYS A 218 5.18 -18.28 11.50
N ARG A 219 4.00 -17.77 11.11
CA ARG A 219 3.85 -16.40 10.61
C ARG A 219 4.10 -15.35 11.69
N ILE A 220 3.55 -15.55 12.89
CA ILE A 220 3.77 -14.64 14.03
C ILE A 220 5.26 -14.51 14.35
N ASN A 221 5.97 -15.63 14.49
CA ASN A 221 7.39 -15.62 14.83
C ASN A 221 8.24 -14.96 13.73
N GLN A 222 7.91 -15.22 12.46
CA GLN A 222 8.56 -14.56 11.34
C GLN A 222 8.40 -13.04 11.42
N LEU A 223 7.17 -12.56 11.61
CA LEU A 223 6.88 -11.13 11.68
C LEU A 223 7.51 -10.46 12.90
N ASP A 224 7.60 -11.16 14.03
CA ASP A 224 8.19 -10.64 15.27
C ASP A 224 9.71 -10.43 15.17
N GLN A 225 10.39 -11.26 14.38
CA GLN A 225 11.85 -11.23 14.22
C GLN A 225 12.35 -10.23 13.16
N GLU A 226 11.44 -9.64 12.39
CA GLU A 226 11.80 -8.82 11.24
C GLU A 226 11.46 -7.34 11.44
N VAL A 227 12.31 -6.47 10.88
CA VAL A 227 11.98 -5.06 10.70
C VAL A 227 11.17 -4.92 9.41
N LYS A 228 9.95 -4.39 9.51
CA LYS A 228 9.06 -4.20 8.37
C LYS A 228 9.02 -2.73 8.00
N THR A 229 9.05 -2.40 6.72
CA THR A 229 8.97 -1.00 6.26
C THR A 229 7.77 -0.81 5.34
N LYS A 230 6.86 0.09 5.69
CA LYS A 230 5.77 0.57 4.84
C LYS A 230 6.19 1.89 4.22
N VAL A 231 6.16 1.98 2.89
CA VAL A 231 6.49 3.20 2.15
C VAL A 231 5.22 3.69 1.44
N TYR A 232 4.83 4.92 1.74
CA TYR A 232 3.73 5.61 1.07
C TYR A 232 4.33 6.76 0.26
N ASP A 233 4.29 6.61 -1.07
CA ASP A 233 4.77 7.62 -2.00
C ASP A 233 3.64 8.51 -2.49
N GLU A 234 3.95 9.73 -2.93
CA GLU A 234 3.00 10.71 -3.48
C GLU A 234 1.74 10.95 -2.63
N LEU A 235 1.92 11.05 -1.31
CA LEU A 235 0.82 11.31 -0.37
C LEU A 235 0.19 12.69 -0.53
N HIS A 236 0.78 13.61 -1.30
CA HIS A 236 0.13 14.86 -1.68
C HIS A 236 -1.21 14.65 -2.41
N ASN A 237 -1.38 13.50 -3.09
CA ASN A 237 -2.64 13.10 -3.71
C ASN A 237 -3.78 12.87 -2.70
N ALA A 238 -3.42 12.63 -1.43
CA ALA A 238 -4.33 12.42 -0.31
C ALA A 238 -4.56 13.70 0.54
N ARG A 239 -4.11 14.87 0.07
CA ARG A 239 -4.23 16.13 0.81
C ARG A 239 -5.71 16.54 1.01
N GLY A 240 -6.06 16.91 2.26
CA GLY A 240 -7.42 17.32 2.63
C GLY A 240 -8.37 16.16 2.92
N ILE A 241 -7.82 14.97 3.17
CA ILE A 241 -8.56 13.80 3.63
C ILE A 241 -8.02 13.44 5.01
N ASP A 242 -8.62 14.03 6.04
CA ASP A 242 -8.05 14.00 7.38
C ASP A 242 -7.96 12.59 7.96
N PHE A 243 -8.92 11.71 7.64
CA PHE A 243 -8.91 10.33 8.17
C PHE A 243 -7.67 9.53 7.77
N ILE A 244 -7.07 9.76 6.59
CA ILE A 244 -5.87 9.01 6.18
C ILE A 244 -4.71 9.39 7.08
N TRP A 245 -4.55 10.69 7.32
CA TRP A 245 -3.48 11.22 8.15
C TRP A 245 -3.64 10.79 9.60
N GLU A 246 -4.86 10.80 10.14
CA GLU A 246 -5.15 10.28 11.47
C GLU A 246 -4.82 8.79 11.58
N ASN A 247 -5.20 7.99 10.57
CA ASN A 247 -4.85 6.56 10.54
C ASN A 247 -3.34 6.36 10.44
N LEU A 248 -2.64 7.09 9.59
CA LEU A 248 -1.19 6.97 9.42
C LEU A 248 -0.42 7.42 10.68
N ASP A 249 -0.85 8.50 11.36
CA ASP A 249 -0.22 8.96 12.60
C ASP A 249 -0.47 7.98 13.75
N THR A 250 -1.71 7.49 13.90
CA THR A 250 -2.04 6.46 14.90
C THR A 250 -1.22 5.19 14.67
N GLN A 251 -1.19 4.71 13.42
CA GLN A 251 -0.40 3.55 13.05
C GLN A 251 1.09 3.74 13.30
N GLU A 252 1.69 4.89 12.94
CA GLU A 252 3.11 5.14 13.19
C GLU A 252 3.45 5.03 14.68
N ARG A 253 2.65 5.66 15.54
CA ARG A 253 2.92 5.72 16.99
C ARG A 253 2.78 4.37 17.66
N GLU A 254 1.81 3.57 17.24
CA GLU A 254 1.57 2.23 17.79
C GLU A 254 2.56 1.21 17.22
N GLN A 255 2.74 1.20 15.90
CA GLN A 255 3.49 0.17 15.19
C GLN A 255 5.01 0.26 15.38
N ARG A 256 5.53 1.44 15.76
CA ARG A 256 6.95 1.64 16.05
C ARG A 256 7.49 0.73 17.14
N LYS A 257 6.67 0.40 18.14
CA LYS A 257 7.05 -0.53 19.22
C LYS A 257 7.29 -1.96 18.71
N PHE A 258 6.80 -2.28 17.52
CA PHE A 258 6.80 -3.61 16.92
C PHE A 258 7.71 -3.70 15.69
N ALA A 259 8.74 -2.86 15.65
CA ALA A 259 9.73 -2.79 14.57
C ALA A 259 9.13 -2.57 13.17
N ILE A 260 7.97 -1.91 13.09
CA ILE A 260 7.38 -1.47 11.84
C ILE A 260 7.75 0.00 11.64
N ARG A 261 8.40 0.29 10.52
CA ARG A 261 8.80 1.62 10.09
C ARG A 261 7.84 2.12 9.02
N THR A 262 7.32 3.32 9.19
CA THR A 262 6.57 4.02 8.13
C THR A 262 7.46 5.08 7.51
N VAL A 263 7.50 5.12 6.18
CA VAL A 263 8.16 6.15 5.39
C VAL A 263 7.08 6.84 4.56
N LEU A 264 6.97 8.13 4.73
CA LEU A 264 6.04 8.98 4.00
C LEU A 264 6.86 9.82 3.02
N SER A 265 6.43 9.91 1.76
CA SER A 265 7.04 10.74 0.73
C SER A 265 6.01 11.68 0.11
N THR A 266 6.44 12.92 -0.14
CA THR A 266 5.63 13.99 -0.73
C THR A 266 6.54 15.03 -1.39
N GLN A 267 5.96 15.87 -2.24
CA GLN A 267 6.68 16.96 -2.90
C GLN A 267 6.86 18.20 -2.01
N TYR A 268 5.89 18.52 -1.13
CA TYR A 268 5.95 19.69 -0.26
C TYR A 268 5.74 19.33 1.21
N LEU A 269 6.57 19.91 2.09
CA LEU A 269 6.43 19.74 3.55
C LEU A 269 5.06 20.17 4.08
N ARG A 270 4.46 21.18 3.43
CA ARG A 270 3.14 21.73 3.78
C ARG A 270 1.98 20.80 3.41
N ASP A 271 2.24 19.71 2.69
CA ASP A 271 1.22 18.70 2.43
C ASP A 271 0.98 17.81 3.66
N TYR A 272 1.93 17.76 4.60
CA TYR A 272 1.77 17.05 5.86
C TYR A 272 1.02 17.88 6.90
N PRO A 273 0.13 17.26 7.69
CA PRO A 273 -0.40 17.90 8.88
C PRO A 273 0.68 18.09 9.95
N GLU A 274 0.48 19.09 10.80
CA GLU A 274 1.47 19.47 11.82
C GLU A 274 1.78 18.34 12.80
N SER A 275 0.78 17.49 13.12
CA SER A 275 0.95 16.30 13.96
C SER A 275 2.01 15.35 13.40
N VAL A 276 1.96 15.07 12.09
CA VAL A 276 2.91 14.18 11.40
C VAL A 276 4.31 14.80 11.37
N LEU A 277 4.43 16.11 11.13
CA LEU A 277 5.73 16.80 11.20
C LEU A 277 6.32 16.77 12.62
N LYS A 278 5.47 16.85 13.65
CA LYS A 278 5.87 16.77 15.05
C LYS A 278 6.13 15.34 15.54
N SER A 279 5.58 14.29 14.93
CA SER A 279 5.90 12.90 15.27
C SER A 279 7.12 12.38 14.50
N ALA A 280 7.42 12.94 13.33
CA ALA A 280 8.53 12.52 12.47
C ALA A 280 9.91 12.58 13.16
N ASN A 281 10.56 11.42 13.25
CA ASN A 281 11.88 11.28 13.89
C ASN A 281 13.04 11.51 12.93
N THR A 282 12.78 11.33 11.63
CA THR A 282 13.78 11.46 10.59
C THR A 282 13.15 12.13 9.39
N LEU A 283 13.83 13.13 8.87
CA LEU A 283 13.46 13.86 7.67
C LEU A 283 14.63 13.86 6.71
N TRP A 284 14.36 13.47 5.46
CA TRP A 284 15.32 13.50 4.37
C TRP A 284 14.81 14.49 3.31
N LEU A 285 15.56 15.57 3.09
CA LEU A 285 15.19 16.61 2.13
C LEU A 285 16.21 16.69 1.01
N LEU A 286 15.77 16.39 -0.20
CA LEU A 286 16.53 16.64 -1.43
C LEU A 286 16.56 18.13 -1.77
N ARG A 287 15.42 18.80 -1.58
CA ARG A 287 15.25 20.24 -1.79
C ARG A 287 14.08 20.73 -0.95
N TYR A 288 14.05 22.03 -0.68
CA TYR A 288 12.89 22.73 -0.13
C TYR A 288 12.92 24.20 -0.58
N LYS A 289 11.81 24.93 -0.43
CA LYS A 289 11.72 26.33 -0.85
C LYS A 289 12.06 27.27 0.32
N PRO A 290 12.58 28.49 0.09
CA PRO A 290 12.89 29.43 1.18
C PRO A 290 11.72 29.69 2.14
N GLU A 291 10.49 29.62 1.63
CA GLU A 291 9.25 29.74 2.39
C GLU A 291 8.99 28.60 3.40
N ASP A 292 9.70 27.48 3.31
CA ASP A 292 9.62 26.35 4.25
C ASP A 292 10.61 26.47 5.42
N ILE A 293 11.47 27.50 5.43
CA ILE A 293 12.41 27.76 6.54
C ILE A 293 11.70 27.84 7.90
N PRO A 294 10.58 28.56 8.08
CA PRO A 294 9.86 28.59 9.34
C PRO A 294 9.40 27.20 9.78
N VAL A 295 8.85 26.40 8.87
CA VAL A 295 8.39 25.03 9.16
C VAL A 295 9.54 24.16 9.66
N LEU A 296 10.71 24.24 9.02
CA LEU A 296 11.90 23.46 9.38
C LEU A 296 12.55 23.93 10.69
N ARG A 297 12.56 25.24 10.94
CA ARG A 297 13.04 25.81 12.19
C ARG A 297 12.12 25.41 13.35
N ASP A 298 10.81 25.61 13.19
CA ASP A 298 9.85 25.55 14.29
C ASP A 298 9.43 24.11 14.63
N ASN A 299 9.33 23.23 13.62
CA ASN A 299 8.95 21.82 13.86
C ASN A 299 10.15 20.90 14.06
N PHE A 300 11.30 21.19 13.43
CA PHE A 300 12.46 20.30 13.48
C PHE A 300 13.66 20.86 14.23
N ASN A 301 13.62 22.12 14.68
CA ASN A 301 14.73 22.80 15.37
C ASN A 301 16.01 22.84 14.51
N VAL A 302 15.88 22.97 13.18
CA VAL A 302 17.05 23.08 12.30
C VAL A 302 17.61 24.50 12.37
N PRO A 303 18.91 24.68 12.67
CA PRO A 303 19.52 26.01 12.69
C PRO A 303 19.43 26.70 11.32
N GLU A 304 19.01 27.97 11.31
CA GLU A 304 18.73 28.71 10.07
C GLU A 304 19.98 28.86 9.18
N PHE A 305 21.18 28.95 9.75
CA PHE A 305 22.42 28.99 8.97
C PHE A 305 22.63 27.71 8.14
N MET A 306 22.21 26.55 8.66
CA MET A 306 22.30 25.27 7.96
C MET A 306 21.31 25.21 6.81
N LEU A 307 20.09 25.70 7.05
CA LEU A 307 19.06 25.85 6.03
C LEU A 307 19.55 26.74 4.89
N LYS A 308 20.02 27.96 5.20
CA LYS A 308 20.58 28.88 4.19
C LYS A 308 21.77 28.30 3.45
N ARG A 309 22.63 27.52 4.11
CA ARG A 309 23.75 26.81 3.47
C ARG A 309 23.26 25.73 2.49
N PHE A 310 22.24 24.96 2.85
CA PHE A 310 21.70 23.90 2.00
C PHE A 310 21.03 24.47 0.73
N LEU A 311 20.29 25.58 0.83
CA LEU A 311 19.68 26.23 -0.34
C LEU A 311 20.68 26.66 -1.42
N LYS A 312 21.91 26.97 -1.01
CA LYS A 312 23.01 27.34 -1.93
C LYS A 312 23.66 26.13 -2.62
N MET A 313 23.31 24.91 -2.22
CA MET A 313 23.81 23.69 -2.86
C MET A 313 23.10 23.40 -4.17
N PRO A 314 23.77 22.70 -5.11
CA PRO A 314 23.19 22.37 -6.42
C PRO A 314 21.91 21.54 -6.30
N GLU A 315 21.01 21.75 -7.25
CA GLU A 315 19.79 20.96 -7.43
C GLU A 315 20.16 19.67 -8.18
N GLY A 316 20.33 18.57 -7.44
CA GLY A 316 20.69 17.27 -8.00
C GLY A 316 22.17 16.88 -7.83
N PRO A 317 22.67 15.93 -8.63
CA PRO A 317 24.03 15.43 -8.50
C PRO A 317 25.04 16.58 -8.64
N ALA A 318 25.94 16.70 -7.68
CA ALA A 318 26.97 17.72 -7.71
C ALA A 318 27.88 17.54 -8.95
N PRO A 319 28.30 18.63 -9.63
CA PRO A 319 29.12 18.55 -10.85
C PRO A 319 30.45 17.80 -10.69
N ASP A 320 30.96 17.77 -9.45
CA ASP A 320 32.18 17.06 -9.05
C ASP A 320 31.97 15.54 -8.89
N GLY A 321 30.74 15.03 -9.10
CA GLY A 321 30.41 13.61 -8.95
C GLY A 321 30.25 13.15 -7.52
N SER A 322 30.28 14.06 -6.54
CA SER A 322 30.21 13.72 -5.12
C SER A 322 28.81 13.30 -4.63
N GLY A 323 27.82 13.23 -5.52
CA GLY A 323 26.46 12.80 -5.23
C GLY A 323 25.47 13.95 -5.06
N VAL A 324 24.23 13.62 -4.70
CA VAL A 324 23.16 14.59 -4.48
C VAL A 324 23.24 15.12 -3.04
N PRO A 325 23.32 16.43 -2.81
CA PRO A 325 23.19 16.98 -1.47
C PRO A 325 21.81 16.68 -0.88
N VAL A 326 21.77 16.15 0.35
CA VAL A 326 20.53 15.86 1.07
C VAL A 326 20.64 16.44 2.48
N LEU A 327 19.65 17.19 2.92
CA LEU A 327 19.56 17.59 4.32
C LEU A 327 18.90 16.46 5.10
N GLY A 328 19.71 15.75 5.89
CA GLY A 328 19.25 14.76 6.85
C GLY A 328 19.01 15.41 8.20
N VAL A 329 17.80 15.29 8.73
CA VAL A 329 17.43 15.76 10.07
C VAL A 329 16.99 14.57 10.90
N PHE A 330 17.66 14.35 12.03
CA PHE A 330 17.45 13.20 12.90
C PHE A 330 17.17 13.69 14.31
N ARG A 331 16.02 13.32 14.86
CA ARG A 331 15.73 13.53 16.28
C ARG A 331 16.34 12.38 17.07
N VAL A 332 17.28 12.73 17.93
CA VAL A 332 17.98 11.80 18.82
C VAL A 332 17.69 12.19 20.27
N LYS A 333 18.06 11.32 21.23
CA LYS A 333 17.80 11.57 22.66
C LYS A 333 18.40 12.90 23.16
N SER A 334 19.50 13.35 22.56
CA SER A 334 20.20 14.59 22.92
C SER A 334 19.72 15.84 22.15
N GLY A 335 18.67 15.74 21.33
CA GLY A 335 18.12 16.85 20.54
C GLY A 335 18.06 16.57 19.04
N THR A 336 18.05 17.61 18.21
CA THR A 336 18.05 17.48 16.75
C THR A 336 19.47 17.49 16.19
N LEU A 337 19.82 16.44 15.44
CA LEU A 337 20.98 16.41 14.56
C LEU A 337 20.55 16.75 13.13
N ALA A 338 20.90 17.94 12.65
CA ALA A 338 20.77 18.28 11.24
C ALA A 338 22.14 18.23 10.57
N ARG A 339 22.24 17.56 9.42
CA ARG A 339 23.48 17.46 8.63
C ARG A 339 23.16 17.49 7.15
N ILE A 340 23.98 18.22 6.41
CA ILE A 340 24.00 18.10 4.96
C ILE A 340 24.87 16.89 4.63
N LEU A 341 24.23 15.89 4.05
CA LEU A 341 24.82 14.64 3.61
C LEU A 341 24.98 14.68 2.09
N LYS A 342 25.82 13.79 1.55
CA LYS A 342 25.90 13.54 0.11
C LYS A 342 25.44 12.12 -0.16
N PHE A 343 24.35 11.99 -0.90
CA PHE A 343 23.84 10.70 -1.34
C PHE A 343 24.53 10.34 -2.66
N THR A 344 25.45 9.39 -2.59
CA THR A 344 26.12 8.85 -3.78
C THR A 344 25.34 7.64 -4.27
N VAL A 345 24.98 7.65 -5.54
CA VAL A 345 24.21 6.59 -6.19
C VAL A 345 25.09 6.02 -7.28
N GLY A 346 25.18 4.69 -7.36
CA GLY A 346 26.02 4.04 -8.36
C GLY A 346 25.52 4.35 -9.79
N PRO A 347 26.39 4.38 -10.81
CA PRO A 347 25.98 4.61 -12.20
C PRO A 347 24.83 3.71 -12.69
N LEU A 348 24.80 2.45 -12.26
CA LEU A 348 23.73 1.49 -12.56
C LEU A 348 22.38 1.90 -11.96
N GLU A 349 22.39 2.40 -10.73
CA GLU A 349 21.20 2.86 -10.02
C GLU A 349 20.72 4.19 -10.57
N LEU A 350 21.63 5.12 -10.90
CA LEU A 350 21.28 6.36 -11.59
C LEU A 350 20.53 6.06 -12.89
N TRP A 351 21.03 5.12 -13.70
CA TRP A 351 20.33 4.69 -14.91
C TRP A 351 19.07 3.88 -14.66
N ALA A 352 18.88 3.28 -13.49
CA ALA A 352 17.62 2.63 -13.13
C ALA A 352 16.56 3.66 -12.71
N LEU A 353 16.96 4.71 -12.00
CA LEU A 353 16.09 5.71 -11.39
C LEU A 353 15.84 6.93 -12.29
N ASN A 354 16.63 7.13 -13.35
CA ASN A 354 16.46 8.26 -14.25
C ASN A 354 15.09 8.20 -14.98
N SER A 355 14.35 9.30 -14.89
CA SER A 355 13.02 9.50 -15.48
C SER A 355 12.99 10.52 -16.63
N SER A 356 14.14 11.10 -17.01
CA SER A 356 14.25 12.01 -18.16
C SER A 356 13.68 11.32 -19.41
N PRO A 357 12.81 11.97 -20.20
CA PRO A 357 12.21 11.36 -21.40
C PRO A 357 13.26 10.83 -22.40
N LYS A 358 14.33 11.59 -22.64
CA LYS A 358 15.40 11.23 -23.59
C LYS A 358 16.22 10.05 -23.09
N ASP A 359 16.63 10.08 -21.83
CA ASP A 359 17.38 8.99 -21.21
C ASP A 359 16.52 7.73 -21.09
N SER A 360 15.24 7.87 -20.76
CA SER A 360 14.26 6.78 -20.70
C SER A 360 14.03 6.14 -22.06
N ALA A 361 13.92 6.94 -23.12
CA ALA A 361 13.81 6.44 -24.49
C ALA A 361 15.07 5.65 -24.90
N LEU A 362 16.27 6.19 -24.68
CA LEU A 362 17.53 5.49 -24.95
C LEU A 362 17.62 4.16 -24.18
N ARG A 363 17.29 4.19 -22.87
CA ARG A 363 17.28 3.01 -22.01
C ARG A 363 16.26 1.97 -22.49
N LYS A 364 15.07 2.39 -22.90
CA LYS A 364 14.02 1.49 -23.44
C LYS A 364 14.48 0.83 -24.74
N THR A 365 15.08 1.59 -25.65
CA THR A 365 15.62 1.07 -26.91
C THR A 365 16.70 0.01 -26.66
N LEU A 366 17.64 0.26 -25.75
CA LEU A 366 18.67 -0.73 -25.39
C LEU A 366 18.09 -1.93 -24.64
N THR A 367 17.13 -1.71 -23.74
CA THR A 367 16.48 -2.78 -22.97
C THR A 367 15.73 -3.74 -23.89
N ASN A 368 15.04 -3.24 -24.91
CA ASN A 368 14.33 -4.07 -25.88
C ASN A 368 15.28 -4.94 -26.72
N LYS A 369 16.53 -4.50 -26.94
CA LYS A 369 17.52 -5.22 -27.75
C LYS A 369 18.39 -6.19 -26.93
N LEU A 370 18.70 -5.86 -25.68
CA LEU A 370 19.74 -6.54 -24.87
C LEU A 370 19.27 -7.06 -23.51
N GLY A 371 18.04 -6.72 -23.10
CA GLY A 371 17.56 -6.90 -21.73
C GLY A 371 18.02 -5.81 -20.76
N SER A 372 17.27 -5.66 -19.66
CA SER A 372 17.39 -4.53 -18.72
C SER A 372 18.75 -4.42 -18.02
N VAL A 373 19.33 -5.57 -17.62
CA VAL A 373 20.59 -5.58 -16.85
C VAL A 373 21.76 -5.15 -17.74
N ARG A 374 21.86 -5.71 -18.96
CA ARG A 374 22.94 -5.39 -19.90
C ARG A 374 22.83 -3.95 -20.40
N ALA A 375 21.62 -3.51 -20.75
CA ALA A 375 21.37 -2.13 -21.14
C ALA A 375 21.87 -1.13 -20.09
N ARG A 376 21.55 -1.35 -18.80
CA ARG A 376 22.03 -0.49 -17.71
C ARG A 376 23.55 -0.53 -17.53
N LYS A 377 24.21 -1.69 -17.70
CA LYS A 377 25.68 -1.79 -17.66
C LYS A 377 26.34 -0.94 -18.74
N ILE A 378 25.90 -1.08 -19.99
CA ILE A 378 26.44 -0.30 -21.12
C ILE A 378 26.25 1.20 -20.90
N LEU A 379 25.06 1.59 -20.44
CA LEU A 379 24.74 2.98 -20.13
C LEU A 379 25.59 3.52 -18.97
N ALA A 380 25.79 2.74 -17.91
CA ALA A 380 26.64 3.10 -16.78
C ALA A 380 28.11 3.26 -17.16
N GLU A 381 28.63 2.40 -18.04
CA GLU A 381 30.01 2.47 -18.54
C GLU A 381 30.26 3.72 -19.40
N ASN A 382 29.32 4.05 -20.29
CA ASN A 382 29.47 5.16 -21.23
C ASN A 382 29.03 6.51 -20.63
N PHE A 383 28.10 6.49 -19.68
CA PHE A 383 27.53 7.66 -19.03
C PHE A 383 27.47 7.45 -17.50
N PRO A 384 28.62 7.48 -16.81
CA PRO A 384 28.69 7.16 -15.39
C PRO A 384 27.92 8.13 -14.50
N ARG A 385 27.62 9.34 -15.00
CA ARG A 385 26.80 10.35 -14.32
C ARG A 385 25.30 10.12 -14.46
N GLY A 386 24.88 9.04 -15.15
CA GLY A 386 23.47 8.63 -15.21
C GLY A 386 22.62 9.32 -16.26
N SER A 387 23.20 10.13 -17.16
CA SER A 387 22.46 10.82 -18.22
C SER A 387 23.27 10.93 -19.51
N ALA A 388 22.59 10.77 -20.64
CA ALA A 388 23.08 11.01 -22.00
C ALA A 388 22.41 12.25 -22.64
N THR A 389 21.53 12.95 -21.92
CA THR A 389 20.70 14.04 -22.44
C THR A 389 21.51 15.11 -23.17
N SER A 390 22.63 15.59 -22.59
CA SER A 390 23.48 16.61 -23.23
C SER A 390 24.08 16.15 -24.56
N LEU A 391 24.44 14.86 -24.69
CA LEU A 391 24.96 14.31 -25.95
C LEU A 391 23.85 14.17 -26.99
N ILE A 392 22.66 13.71 -26.56
CA ILE A 392 21.49 13.59 -27.43
C ILE A 392 21.10 14.96 -27.98
N GLU A 393 21.09 15.99 -27.13
CA GLU A 393 20.79 17.38 -27.52
C GLU A 393 21.83 17.95 -28.48
N HIS A 394 23.10 17.74 -28.20
CA HIS A 394 24.18 18.16 -29.07
C HIS A 394 24.05 17.55 -30.48
N ARG A 395 23.74 16.24 -30.55
CA ARG A 395 23.57 15.54 -31.83
C ARG A 395 22.30 15.96 -32.56
N ALA A 396 21.19 16.18 -31.85
CA ALA A 396 19.95 16.68 -32.44
C ALA A 396 20.09 18.09 -33.02
N GLY A 397 20.98 18.92 -32.45
CA GLY A 397 21.29 20.25 -33.00
C GLY A 397 22.21 20.24 -34.23
N GLN A 398 23.01 19.19 -34.41
CA GLN A 398 23.96 19.06 -35.54
C GLN A 398 23.39 18.24 -36.70
N HIS A 399 22.56 17.24 -36.41
CA HIS A 399 21.92 16.39 -37.39
C HIS A 399 20.42 16.66 -37.38
N ASN A 400 19.87 17.04 -38.53
CA ASN A 400 18.42 17.19 -38.76
C ASN A 400 17.72 15.81 -38.87
N SER A 401 18.15 14.84 -38.04
CA SER A 401 17.69 13.45 -38.09
C SER A 401 16.66 13.21 -36.98
N ASP A 402 15.50 12.68 -37.35
CA ASP A 402 14.44 12.35 -36.40
C ASP A 402 14.79 11.19 -35.44
N ASN A 403 15.96 10.55 -35.59
CA ASN A 403 16.26 9.25 -34.97
C ASN A 403 17.59 9.15 -34.20
N VAL A 404 18.09 10.26 -33.66
CA VAL A 404 19.36 10.37 -32.90
C VAL A 404 19.51 9.32 -31.79
N ILE A 405 18.40 8.97 -31.12
CA ILE A 405 18.40 8.02 -30.00
C ILE A 405 18.67 6.59 -30.49
N GLU A 406 18.09 6.17 -31.62
CA GLU A 406 18.32 4.83 -32.18
C GLU A 406 19.75 4.67 -32.72
N GLU A 407 20.30 5.72 -33.32
CA GLU A 407 21.69 5.74 -33.78
C GLU A 407 22.66 5.61 -32.61
N LEU A 408 22.44 6.40 -31.55
CA LEU A 408 23.24 6.32 -30.32
C LEU A 408 23.14 4.92 -29.68
N ALA A 409 21.94 4.35 -29.58
CA ALA A 409 21.76 2.99 -29.07
C ALA A 409 22.55 1.96 -29.91
N SER A 410 22.50 2.07 -31.23
CA SER A 410 23.19 1.16 -32.15
C SER A 410 24.71 1.35 -32.12
N GLU A 411 25.20 2.57 -31.91
CA GLU A 411 26.62 2.85 -31.66
C GLU A 411 27.09 2.20 -30.35
N LEU A 412 26.32 2.35 -29.26
CA LEU A 412 26.65 1.77 -27.96
C LEU A 412 26.70 0.23 -28.02
N ILE A 413 25.78 -0.39 -28.76
CA ILE A 413 25.79 -1.83 -29.03
C ILE A 413 27.04 -2.23 -29.81
N ARG A 414 27.35 -1.53 -30.90
CA ARG A 414 28.53 -1.83 -31.74
C ARG A 414 29.84 -1.71 -30.95
N LYS A 415 29.95 -0.74 -30.04
CA LYS A 415 31.14 -0.55 -29.18
C LYS A 415 31.42 -1.73 -28.25
N GLN A 416 30.41 -2.57 -27.94
CA GLN A 416 30.61 -3.75 -27.10
C GLN A 416 31.28 -4.92 -27.85
N GLY A 417 31.24 -4.93 -29.18
CA GLY A 417 31.88 -5.98 -29.99
C GLY A 417 31.38 -7.38 -29.63
N TYR A 418 32.31 -8.31 -29.38
CA TYR A 418 32.02 -9.70 -28.97
C TYR A 418 31.59 -9.86 -27.51
N ASN A 419 31.63 -8.79 -26.70
CA ASN A 419 31.20 -8.83 -25.29
C ASN A 419 29.68 -8.65 -25.13
N LEU A 420 28.87 -8.86 -26.17
CA LEU A 420 27.43 -8.61 -26.14
C LEU A 420 26.69 -9.52 -25.16
#